data_AF-A0A9W6HAD8-F1
#
_entry.id   AF-A0A9W6HAD8-F1
#
_cell.length_a   1.000
_cell.length_b   1.000
_cell.length_c   1.000
_cell.angle_alpha   90.00
_cell.angle_beta   90.00
_cell.angle_gamma   90.00
#
_symmetry.space_group_name_H-M   'P 1'
#
loop_
_entity.id
_entity.type
_entity.pdbx_description
1 polymer ?
#
loop_
_entity_poly.entity_id
_entity_poly.type
_entity_poly.pdbx_seq_one_letter_code
_entity_poly.pdbx_strand_id
1 'polypeptide(L)'
;MARPPFDVQTYGTTDAPDRADPKGPPMKYMMFVVTDPTPDSPSDESDVDLWVDELDASGKRVIGEVLEKPANSKVVRVRDGKRYVTDGPFTETKEWICGFDILECDSMDEAIEIASRHPMARNGQLELRPFMVWE
;
A
#
# COMPACT_ATOMS: atom_id res chain seq x y z
N MET A 1 1.36 15.78 -32.35
CA MET A 1 0.75 16.18 -31.06
C MET A 1 1.02 15.05 -30.08
N ALA A 2 1.88 15.29 -29.09
CA ALA A 2 2.21 14.31 -28.06
C ALA A 2 1.11 14.30 -26.98
N ARG A 3 0.69 13.11 -26.54
CA ARG A 3 -0.20 12.96 -25.37
C ARG A 3 0.56 13.40 -24.11
N PRO A 4 -0.05 14.17 -23.19
CA PRO A 4 0.57 14.46 -21.90
C PRO A 4 0.64 13.19 -21.04
N PRO A 5 1.66 13.03 -20.18
CA PRO A 5 1.71 11.95 -19.21
C PRO A 5 0.70 12.24 -18.08
N PHE A 6 -0.21 11.30 -17.86
CA PHE A 6 -1.08 11.13 -16.69
C PHE A 6 -1.54 12.38 -15.92
N ASP A 7 -2.80 12.79 -16.15
CA ASP A 7 -3.50 13.72 -15.26
C ASP A 7 -3.80 13.03 -13.92
N VAL A 8 -3.12 13.45 -12.85
CA VAL A 8 -3.45 13.08 -11.47
C VAL A 8 -4.74 13.80 -11.07
N GLN A 9 -5.88 13.13 -11.15
CA GLN A 9 -7.13 13.64 -10.58
C GLN A 9 -7.20 13.26 -9.10
N THR A 10 -6.97 14.24 -8.22
CA THR A 10 -7.19 14.09 -6.78
C THR A 10 -8.69 14.22 -6.49
N TYR A 11 -9.28 13.20 -5.88
CA TYR A 11 -10.67 13.22 -5.40
C TYR A 11 -10.70 13.22 -3.87
N GLY A 12 -11.20 14.30 -3.28
CA GLY A 12 -11.88 14.29 -1.98
C GLY A 12 -11.00 14.36 -0.72
N THR A 13 -10.90 15.57 -0.18
CA THR A 13 -10.32 15.92 1.12
C THR A 13 -11.10 15.29 2.28
N THR A 14 -10.40 14.61 3.20
CA THR A 14 -10.81 14.46 4.61
C THR A 14 -9.59 14.74 5.50
N ASP A 15 -9.83 15.42 6.62
CA ASP A 15 -8.87 16.02 7.56
C ASP A 15 -7.81 15.03 8.12
N ALA A 16 -6.84 14.63 7.30
CA ALA A 16 -5.53 14.23 7.79
C ALA A 16 -4.77 15.49 8.21
N PRO A 17 -3.99 15.47 9.30
CA PRO A 17 -3.20 16.64 9.68
C PRO A 17 -2.28 17.00 8.52
N ASP A 18 -2.52 18.18 7.94
CA ASP A 18 -1.62 18.86 7.05
C ASP A 18 -0.34 19.19 7.84
N ARG A 19 0.57 18.22 7.86
CA ARG A 19 1.99 18.45 8.17
C ARG A 19 2.76 18.44 6.85
N ALA A 20 2.35 19.28 5.90
CA ALA A 20 3.22 19.71 4.81
C ALA A 20 4.29 20.69 5.34
N ASP A 21 5.16 20.22 6.22
CA ASP A 21 6.49 20.82 6.35
C ASP A 21 7.42 19.96 5.46
N PRO A 22 7.85 20.44 4.28
CA PRO A 22 8.67 19.67 3.34
C PRO A 22 10.09 19.36 3.88
N LYS A 23 10.35 19.67 5.16
CA LYS A 23 11.58 19.36 5.91
C LYS A 23 11.28 18.72 7.28
N GLY A 24 10.11 18.11 7.44
CA GLY A 24 9.77 17.32 8.63
C GLY A 24 10.68 16.09 8.76
N PRO A 25 10.79 15.49 9.95
CA PRO A 25 11.47 14.20 10.09
C PRO A 25 10.82 13.15 9.18
N PRO A 26 11.57 12.16 8.71
CA PRO A 26 11.05 11.13 7.82
C PRO A 26 9.80 10.47 8.44
N MET A 27 8.78 10.31 7.61
CA MET A 27 7.46 9.80 7.94
C MET A 27 7.32 8.36 7.44
N LYS A 28 6.67 7.52 8.25
CA LYS A 28 6.38 6.13 7.88
C LYS A 28 5.03 6.03 7.19
N TYR A 29 4.98 5.28 6.10
CA TYR A 29 3.78 5.02 5.34
C TYR A 29 3.55 3.51 5.27
N MET A 30 2.31 3.07 5.53
CA MET A 30 1.84 1.74 5.16
C MET A 30 1.43 1.80 3.70
N MET A 31 2.02 0.96 2.86
CA MET A 31 1.57 0.72 1.49
C MET A 31 0.85 -0.63 1.46
N PHE A 32 -0.45 -0.65 1.16
CA PHE A 32 -1.16 -1.90 0.88
C PHE A 32 -1.09 -2.20 -0.61
N VAL A 33 -0.66 -3.41 -0.95
CA VAL A 33 -0.70 -3.92 -2.32
C VAL A 33 -2.01 -4.68 -2.50
N VAL A 34 -2.90 -4.11 -3.31
CA VAL A 34 -4.23 -4.65 -3.58
C VAL A 34 -4.24 -5.22 -5.00
N THR A 35 -4.69 -6.46 -5.14
CA THR A 35 -4.83 -7.10 -6.45
C THR A 35 -6.29 -7.12 -6.89
N ASP A 36 -6.52 -6.87 -8.19
CA ASP A 36 -7.78 -7.10 -8.87
C ASP A 36 -7.77 -8.52 -9.46
N PRO A 37 -8.75 -9.39 -9.15
CA PRO A 37 -8.86 -10.72 -9.76
C PRO A 37 -9.17 -10.70 -11.26
N THR A 38 -9.54 -9.54 -11.80
CA THR A 38 -9.91 -9.30 -13.21
C THR A 38 -9.07 -8.18 -13.81
N PRO A 39 -7.74 -8.33 -13.88
CA PRO A 39 -6.89 -7.24 -14.35
C PRO A 39 -7.11 -7.03 -15.86
N ASP A 40 -7.09 -5.76 -16.29
CA ASP A 40 -7.23 -5.37 -17.71
C ASP A 40 -6.08 -5.90 -18.59
N SER A 41 -4.98 -6.34 -17.98
CA SER A 41 -3.82 -6.97 -18.62
C SER A 41 -3.18 -8.00 -17.68
N PRO A 42 -2.44 -9.00 -18.20
CA PRO A 42 -1.73 -9.96 -17.36
C PRO A 42 -0.80 -9.24 -16.36
N SER A 43 -0.73 -9.73 -15.12
CA SER A 43 0.24 -9.19 -14.17
C SER A 43 1.65 -9.49 -14.66
N ASP A 44 2.45 -8.43 -14.79
CA ASP A 44 3.88 -8.55 -15.00
C ASP A 44 4.56 -8.29 -13.66
N GLU A 45 4.88 -9.39 -12.98
CA GLU A 45 5.52 -9.39 -11.66
C GLU A 45 7.05 -9.46 -11.77
N SER A 46 7.63 -9.52 -12.98
CA SER A 46 9.07 -9.78 -13.19
C SER A 46 9.99 -8.73 -12.56
N ASP A 47 9.46 -7.53 -12.33
CA ASP A 47 10.25 -6.37 -11.93
C ASP A 47 10.02 -5.99 -10.46
N VAL A 48 9.20 -6.75 -9.70
CA VAL A 48 8.95 -6.45 -8.27
C VAL A 48 10.23 -6.59 -7.47
N ASP A 49 11.04 -7.62 -7.74
CA ASP A 49 12.33 -7.85 -7.06
C ASP A 49 13.30 -6.68 -7.27
N LEU A 50 13.32 -6.08 -8.46
CA LEU A 50 14.17 -4.91 -8.75
C LEU A 50 13.75 -3.68 -7.93
N TRP A 51 12.45 -3.45 -7.81
CA TRP A 51 11.92 -2.37 -6.97
C TRP A 51 12.22 -2.60 -5.49
N VAL A 52 12.12 -3.85 -5.02
CA VAL A 52 12.45 -4.26 -3.65
C VAL A 52 13.94 -4.04 -3.36
N ASP A 53 14.82 -4.59 -4.20
CA ASP A 53 16.28 -4.50 -4.02
C ASP A 53 16.75 -3.03 -3.97
N GLU A 54 16.21 -2.17 -4.85
CA GLU A 54 16.54 -0.74 -4.87
C GLU A 54 16.15 -0.03 -3.55
N LEU A 55 14.94 -0.30 -3.06
CA LEU A 55 14.40 0.42 -1.89
C LEU A 55 14.91 -0.13 -0.56
N ASP A 56 15.18 -1.43 -0.48
CA ASP A 56 15.86 -2.02 0.67
C ASP A 56 17.30 -1.50 0.75
N ALA A 57 18.01 -1.42 -0.39
CA ALA A 57 19.38 -0.89 -0.42
C ALA A 57 19.46 0.61 -0.07
N SER A 58 18.45 1.40 -0.44
CA SER A 58 18.36 2.82 -0.07
C SER A 58 17.80 3.07 1.34
N GLY A 59 17.24 2.04 1.99
CA GLY A 59 16.59 2.15 3.30
C GLY A 59 15.22 2.83 3.27
N LYS A 60 14.69 3.16 2.08
CA LYS A 60 13.35 3.75 1.92
C LYS A 60 12.24 2.72 2.12
N ARG A 61 12.54 1.43 1.98
CA ARG A 61 11.66 0.33 2.38
C ARG A 61 12.18 -0.29 3.67
N VAL A 62 11.37 -0.21 4.72
CA VAL A 62 11.72 -0.70 6.06
C VAL A 62 11.49 -2.20 6.17
N ILE A 63 10.37 -2.66 5.62
CA ILE A 63 9.96 -4.07 5.53
C ILE A 63 8.81 -4.18 4.54
N GLY A 64 8.65 -5.33 3.91
CA GLY A 64 7.41 -5.69 3.25
C GLY A 64 7.40 -7.16 2.87
N GLU A 65 6.22 -7.70 2.64
CA GLU A 65 6.01 -9.12 2.38
C GLU A 65 4.79 -9.35 1.48
N VAL A 66 4.82 -10.49 0.76
CA VAL A 66 3.66 -11.03 0.06
C VAL A 66 2.83 -11.85 1.03
N LEU A 67 1.52 -11.63 1.03
CA LEU A 67 0.58 -12.31 1.89
C LEU A 67 0.00 -13.55 1.20
N GLU A 68 -0.25 -14.59 2.00
CA GLU A 68 -0.99 -15.76 1.58
C GLU A 68 -2.43 -15.43 1.16
N LYS A 69 -3.04 -16.34 0.39
CA LYS A 69 -4.39 -16.13 -0.15
C LYS A 69 -5.41 -15.84 0.96
N PRO A 70 -6.43 -15.00 0.72
CA PRO A 70 -7.46 -14.68 1.73
C PRO A 70 -8.10 -15.88 2.41
N ALA A 71 -8.25 -17.00 1.69
CA ALA A 71 -8.79 -18.26 2.22
C ALA A 71 -7.96 -18.86 3.38
N ASN A 72 -6.68 -18.55 3.46
CA ASN A 72 -5.78 -19.01 4.53
C ASN A 72 -5.82 -18.09 5.76
N SER A 73 -6.45 -16.93 5.67
CA SER A 73 -6.51 -15.96 6.77
C SER A 73 -7.50 -16.37 7.88
N LYS A 74 -7.39 -15.69 9.02
CA LYS A 74 -8.27 -15.84 10.18
C LYS A 74 -8.63 -14.45 10.69
N VAL A 75 -9.91 -14.22 10.96
CA VAL A 75 -10.40 -12.99 11.59
C VAL A 75 -10.69 -13.28 13.05
N VAL A 76 -10.10 -12.48 13.93
CA VAL A 76 -10.29 -12.60 15.38
C VAL A 76 -11.07 -11.40 15.90
N ARG A 77 -12.12 -11.64 16.69
CA ARG A 77 -12.90 -10.60 17.38
C ARG A 77 -13.07 -10.97 18.86
N VAL A 78 -12.99 -9.98 19.75
CA VAL A 78 -13.31 -10.17 21.18
C VAL A 78 -14.50 -9.28 21.54
N ARG A 79 -15.55 -9.88 22.12
CA ARG A 79 -16.74 -9.17 22.60
C ARG A 79 -17.18 -9.78 23.92
N ASP A 80 -17.46 -8.93 24.91
CA ASP A 80 -17.89 -9.34 26.26
C ASP A 80 -16.98 -10.41 26.90
N GLY A 81 -15.66 -10.27 26.71
CA GLY A 81 -14.66 -11.22 27.20
C GLY A 81 -14.61 -12.56 26.44
N LYS A 82 -15.40 -12.74 25.38
CA LYS A 82 -15.41 -13.95 24.55
C LYS A 82 -14.67 -13.73 23.24
N ARG A 83 -13.84 -14.71 22.86
CA ARG A 83 -13.10 -14.74 21.59
C ARG A 83 -13.93 -15.44 20.51
N TYR A 84 -14.02 -14.81 19.35
CA TYR A 84 -14.61 -15.33 18.12
C TYR A 84 -13.53 -15.39 17.05
N VAL A 85 -13.40 -16.52 16.37
CA VAL A 85 -12.43 -16.72 15.27
C VAL A 85 -13.19 -17.26 14.08
N THR A 86 -13.03 -16.64 12.92
CA THR A 86 -13.62 -17.10 11.65
C THR A 86 -12.55 -17.28 10.60
N ASP A 87 -12.75 -18.25 9.72
CA ASP A 87 -11.95 -18.41 8.50
C ASP A 87 -12.26 -17.32 7.49
N GLY A 88 -11.28 -17.02 6.64
CA GLY A 88 -11.44 -16.08 5.53
C GLY A 88 -11.12 -14.63 5.89
N PRO A 89 -11.11 -13.76 4.88
CA PRO A 89 -10.71 -12.37 5.05
C PRO A 89 -11.70 -11.59 5.91
N PHE A 90 -11.26 -10.43 6.38
CA PHE A 90 -12.09 -9.50 7.15
C PHE A 90 -13.27 -8.93 6.35
N THR A 91 -13.19 -8.92 5.01
CA THR A 91 -14.23 -8.49 4.08
C THR A 91 -14.38 -9.47 2.92
N GLU A 92 -15.61 -9.71 2.47
CA GLU A 92 -15.91 -10.40 1.22
C GLU A 92 -15.91 -9.39 0.07
N THR A 93 -14.72 -8.99 -0.36
CA THR A 93 -14.49 -8.08 -1.49
C THR A 93 -13.91 -8.85 -2.67
N LYS A 94 -14.17 -8.35 -3.89
CA LYS A 94 -13.54 -8.93 -5.09
C LYS A 94 -12.03 -8.71 -5.07
N GLU A 95 -11.59 -7.53 -4.63
CA GLU A 95 -10.19 -7.17 -4.46
C GLU A 95 -9.72 -7.55 -3.06
N TRP A 96 -8.44 -7.91 -2.92
CA TRP A 96 -7.85 -8.21 -1.62
C TRP A 96 -6.40 -7.72 -1.54
N ILE A 97 -5.95 -7.50 -0.30
CA ILE A 97 -4.56 -7.16 0.00
C ILE A 97 -3.71 -8.41 -0.18
N CYS A 98 -2.82 -8.40 -1.18
CA CYS A 98 -1.89 -9.49 -1.47
C CYS A 98 -0.47 -9.21 -0.96
N GLY A 99 -0.20 -8.01 -0.46
CA GLY A 99 1.10 -7.65 0.08
C GLY A 99 1.06 -6.32 0.82
N PHE A 100 2.15 -6.00 1.49
CA PHE A 100 2.34 -4.70 2.10
C PHE A 100 3.81 -4.31 2.13
N ASP A 101 4.05 -3.00 2.22
CA ASP A 101 5.36 -2.44 2.52
C ASP A 101 5.22 -1.30 3.54
N ILE A 102 6.20 -1.15 4.42
CA ILE A 102 6.38 0.05 5.23
C ILE A 102 7.48 0.86 4.57
N LEU A 103 7.13 2.07 4.12
CA LEU A 103 8.05 3.02 3.52
C LEU A 103 8.44 4.09 4.53
N GLU A 104 9.70 4.52 4.51
CA GLU A 104 10.20 5.67 5.26
C GLU A 104 10.58 6.77 4.28
N CYS A 105 9.71 7.78 4.16
CA CYS A 105 9.81 8.85 3.16
C CYS A 105 9.77 10.22 3.83
N ASP A 106 10.35 11.23 3.20
CA ASP A 106 10.36 12.61 3.69
C ASP A 106 8.99 13.29 3.52
N SER A 107 8.13 12.77 2.64
CA SER A 107 6.78 13.31 2.40
C SER A 107 5.83 12.29 1.75
N MET A 108 4.54 12.64 1.68
CA MET A 108 3.53 11.88 0.95
C MET A 108 3.83 11.87 -0.55
N ASP A 109 4.33 12.98 -1.10
CA ASP A 109 4.68 13.07 -2.52
C ASP A 109 5.81 12.10 -2.89
N GLU A 110 6.84 11.98 -2.05
CA GLU A 110 7.90 11.00 -2.26
C GLU A 110 7.34 9.56 -2.16
N ALA A 111 6.46 9.29 -1.20
CA ALA A 111 5.81 7.98 -1.10
C ALA A 111 4.98 7.64 -2.35
N ILE A 112 4.23 8.61 -2.90
CA ILE A 112 3.48 8.47 -4.15
C ILE A 112 4.42 8.20 -5.32
N GLU A 113 5.53 8.93 -5.43
CA GLU A 113 6.53 8.70 -6.47
C GLU A 113 7.08 7.27 -6.39
N ILE A 114 7.52 6.84 -5.21
CA ILE A 114 8.04 5.49 -4.97
C ILE A 114 7.00 4.42 -5.34
N ALA A 115 5.76 4.56 -4.86
CA ALA A 115 4.67 3.62 -5.12
C ALA A 115 4.31 3.56 -6.61
N SER A 116 4.31 4.68 -7.33
CA SER A 116 3.95 4.74 -8.75
C SER A 116 4.88 3.92 -9.65
N ARG A 117 6.11 3.65 -9.20
CA ARG A 117 7.09 2.83 -9.91
C ARG A 117 6.90 1.34 -9.67
N HIS A 118 6.18 0.95 -8.61
CA HIS A 118 5.96 -0.44 -8.26
C HIS A 118 5.07 -1.10 -9.34
N PRO A 119 5.43 -2.29 -9.89
CA PRO A 119 4.68 -2.92 -10.99
C PRO A 119 3.17 -3.10 -10.72
N MET A 120 2.80 -3.43 -9.47
CA MET A 120 1.40 -3.54 -9.04
C MET A 120 0.58 -2.24 -9.11
N ALA A 121 1.20 -1.07 -9.25
CA ALA A 121 0.46 0.17 -9.52
C ALA A 121 -0.23 0.15 -10.90
N ARG A 122 0.19 -0.73 -11.82
CA ARG A 122 -0.39 -0.86 -13.17
C ARG A 122 -1.51 -1.89 -13.26
N ASN A 123 -1.42 -2.94 -12.44
CA ASN A 123 -2.25 -4.15 -12.55
C ASN A 123 -3.13 -4.39 -11.30
N GLY A 124 -3.10 -3.46 -10.34
CA GLY A 124 -3.85 -3.49 -9.10
C GLY A 124 -3.94 -2.07 -8.54
N GLN A 125 -3.93 -1.95 -7.22
CA GLN A 125 -3.95 -0.65 -6.55
C GLN A 125 -2.94 -0.65 -5.39
N LEU A 126 -2.36 0.52 -5.13
CA LEU A 126 -1.49 0.75 -3.98
C LEU A 126 -2.13 1.82 -3.10
N GLU A 127 -2.50 1.45 -1.87
CA GLU A 127 -3.03 2.41 -0.89
C GLU A 127 -1.90 2.85 0.04
N LEU A 128 -1.53 4.12 0.00
CA LEU A 128 -0.56 4.73 0.92
C LEU A 128 -1.29 5.36 2.10
N ARG A 129 -0.93 4.97 3.32
CA ARG A 129 -1.46 5.54 4.55
C ARG A 129 -0.33 6.00 5.47
N PRO A 130 -0.29 7.27 5.88
CA PRO A 130 0.69 7.72 6.86
C PRO A 130 0.43 7.05 8.22
N PHE A 131 1.49 6.71 8.93
CA PHE A 131 1.39 6.26 10.31
C PHE A 131 0.96 7.42 11.19
N MET A 132 -0.01 7.17 12.07
CA MET A 132 -0.33 8.11 13.14
C MET A 132 0.83 8.16 14.13
N VAL A 133 1.28 9.37 14.47
CA VAL A 133 2.19 9.58 15.58
C VAL A 133 1.34 9.67 16.85
N TRP A 134 1.49 8.70 17.73
CA TRP A 134 0.84 8.71 19.05
C TRP A 134 1.67 9.60 20.00
N GLU A 135 0.99 10.46 20.76
CA GLU A 135 1.58 11.23 21.87
C GLU A 135 1.37 10.52 23.21
#